data_AF-A0A2S9GPU8-F1
#
_entry.id   AF-A0A2S9GPU8-F1
#
_cell.length_a   1.000
_cell.length_b   1.000
_cell.length_c   1.000
_cell.angle_alpha   90.00
_cell.angle_beta   90.00
_cell.angle_gamma   90.00
#
_symmetry.space_group_name_H-M   'P 1'
#
loop_
_entity.id
_entity.type
_entity.pdbx_description
1 polymer ?
#
loop_
_entity_poly.entity_id
_entity_poly.type
_entity_poly.pdbx_seq_one_letter_code
_entity_poly.pdbx_strand_id
1 'polypeptide(L)' 'LAVDGEGRAFLSTRGGYFRFDVATGDVTKVDIDGQGDVEFTAIARRTDGRLVLGSAEGAVYTLTSDTAVGAQL' A
#
# COMPACT_ATOMS: atom_id res chain seq x y z
N LEU A 1 4.35 -7.16 2.96
CA LEU A 1 5.49 -6.24 3.20
C LEU A 1 6.22 -6.06 1.88
N ALA A 2 6.47 -4.82 1.49
CA ALA A 2 7.37 -4.44 0.41
C ALA A 2 8.41 -3.44 0.93
N VAL A 3 9.55 -3.33 0.27
CA VAL A 3 10.60 -2.36 0.58
C VAL A 3 11.09 -1.68 -0.70
N ASP A 4 11.61 -0.47 -0.58
CA ASP A 4 12.33 0.20 -1.66
C ASP A 4 13.84 0.31 -1.37
N GLY A 5 14.60 0.76 -2.36
CA GLY A 5 16.05 0.96 -2.23
C GLY A 5 16.44 2.22 -1.44
N GLU A 6 15.46 3.02 -1.01
CA GLU A 6 15.67 4.26 -0.25
C GLU A 6 15.46 4.05 1.26
N GLY A 7 15.18 2.81 1.68
CA GLY A 7 14.99 2.47 3.09
C GLY A 7 13.55 2.67 3.59
N ARG A 8 12.55 2.72 2.70
CA ARG A 8 11.14 2.72 3.09
C ARG A 8 10.55 1.32 3.01
N ALA A 9 9.79 0.95 4.02
CA ALA A 9 8.98 -0.26 4.06
C ALA A 9 7.49 0.07 3.97
N PHE A 10 6.74 -0.81 3.32
CA PHE A 10 5.30 -0.68 3.09
C PHE A 10 4.57 -1.94 3.57
N LEU A 11 3.58 -1.78 4.45
CA LEU A 11 2.83 -2.89 5.03
C LEU A 11 1.34 -2.69 4.78
N SER A 12 0.66 -3.70 4.21
CA SER A 12 -0.78 -3.67 4.04
C SER A 12 -1.50 -3.70 5.38
N THR A 13 -2.64 -3.04 5.46
CA THR A 13 -3.55 -3.04 6.61
C THR A 13 -4.98 -2.80 6.13
N ARG A 14 -5.97 -2.89 7.01
CA ARG A 14 -7.34 -2.51 6.65
C ARG A 14 -7.42 -1.04 6.24
N GLY A 15 -8.03 -0.80 5.09
CA GLY A 15 -8.25 0.53 4.55
C GLY A 15 -7.04 1.19 3.88
N GLY A 16 -5.87 0.53 3.87
CA GLY A 16 -4.69 1.12 3.24
C GLY A 16 -3.38 0.41 3.57
N TYR A 17 -2.35 1.19 3.85
CA TYR A 17 -1.03 0.67 4.18
C TYR A 17 -0.27 1.58 5.15
N PHE A 18 0.68 1.02 5.88
CA PHE A 18 1.68 1.80 6.60
C PHE A 18 2.88 2.06 5.72
N ARG A 19 3.41 3.28 5.79
CA ARG A 19 4.73 3.68 5.30
C ARG A 19 5.65 3.81 6.52
N PHE A 20 6.74 3.07 6.51
CA PHE A 20 7.73 3.05 7.57
C PHE A 20 9.07 3.52 7.02
N ASP A 21 9.67 4.53 7.64
CA ASP A 21 11.05 4.92 7.37
C ASP A 21 11.97 4.12 8.31
N VAL A 22 12.82 3.27 7.72
CA VAL A 22 13.63 2.32 8.49
C VAL A 22 14.75 3.01 9.27
N ALA A 23 15.24 4.15 8.81
CA ALA A 23 16.36 4.85 9.44
C ALA A 23 15.93 5.63 10.68
N THR A 24 14.77 6.27 10.62
CA THR A 24 14.21 7.11 11.70
C THR A 24 13.27 6.36 12.62
N GLY A 25 12.63 5.30 12.12
CA GLY A 25 11.57 4.59 12.84
C GLY A 25 10.19 5.22 12.67
N ASP A 26 10.04 6.24 11.82
CA ASP A 26 8.76 6.92 11.62
C ASP A 26 7.76 6.01 10.91
N VAL A 27 6.53 5.94 11.43
CA VAL A 27 5.40 5.20 10.86
C VAL A 27 4.27 6.16 10.53
N THR A 28 3.76 6.11 9.31
CA THR A 28 2.55 6.82 8.89
C THR A 28 1.56 5.85 8.27
N LYS A 29 0.30 5.89 8.69
CA LYS A 29 -0.78 5.20 7.97
C LYS A 29 -1.20 6.06 6.78
N VAL A 30 -1.29 5.44 5.61
CA VAL A 30 -1.88 6.03 4.40
C VAL A 30 -3.16 5.28 4.10
N ASP A 31 -4.29 5.99 4.23
CA ASP A 31 -5.60 5.48 3.84
C ASP A 31 -5.76 5.55 2.31
N ILE A 32 -6.41 4.55 1.74
CA ILE A 32 -6.76 4.52 0.32
C ILE A 32 -8.19 5.04 0.18
N ASP A 33 -8.38 6.00 -0.72
CA ASP A 33 -9.63 6.73 -0.85
C ASP A 33 -10.80 5.79 -1.17
N GLY A 34 -11.83 5.83 -0.33
CA GLY A 34 -13.04 5.02 -0.48
C GLY A 34 -12.89 3.53 -0.14
N GLN A 35 -11.73 3.07 0.35
CA GLN A 35 -11.46 1.64 0.61
C GLN A 35 -11.40 1.30 2.11
N GLY A 36 -11.96 2.14 2.99
CA GLY A 36 -11.79 2.05 4.44
C GLY A 36 -12.13 0.69 5.07
N ASP A 37 -13.05 -0.08 4.47
CA ASP A 37 -13.47 -1.39 4.96
C ASP A 37 -12.72 -2.57 4.32
N VAL A 38 -11.87 -2.32 3.30
CA VAL A 38 -11.15 -3.37 2.59
C VAL A 38 -9.99 -3.88 3.44
N GLU A 39 -9.96 -5.19 3.68
CA GLU A 39 -8.84 -5.87 4.34
C GLU A 39 -7.75 -6.18 3.30
N PHE A 40 -6.66 -5.39 3.31
CA PHE A 40 -5.51 -5.66 2.45
C PHE A 40 -4.52 -6.63 3.11
N THR A 41 -4.22 -7.73 2.43
CA THR A 41 -3.35 -8.81 2.93
C THR A 41 -2.04 -8.92 2.14
N ALA A 42 -1.96 -8.29 0.97
CA ALA A 42 -0.76 -8.25 0.14
C ALA A 42 -0.44 -6.82 -0.30
N ILE A 43 0.85 -6.54 -0.48
CA ILE A 43 1.35 -5.27 -1.00
C ILE A 43 2.64 -5.50 -1.78
N ALA A 44 2.75 -4.87 -2.95
CA ALA A 44 3.94 -4.85 -3.78
C ALA A 44 4.22 -3.43 -4.28
N ARG A 45 5.50 -3.12 -4.51
CA ARG A 45 5.93 -1.86 -5.13
C ARG A 45 6.36 -2.11 -6.56
N ARG A 46 5.80 -1.33 -7.48
CA ARG A 46 6.13 -1.35 -8.89
C ARG A 46 7.43 -0.58 -9.15
N THR A 47 8.05 -0.82 -10.30
CA THR A 47 9.27 -0.14 -10.73
C THR A 47 9.08 1.37 -10.94
N ASP A 48 7.85 1.82 -11.21
CA ASP A 48 7.48 3.24 -11.27
C ASP A 48 7.21 3.86 -9.89
N GLY A 49 7.45 3.10 -8.81
CA GLY A 49 7.27 3.55 -7.42
C GLY A 49 5.84 3.48 -6.90
N ARG A 50 4.86 3.16 -7.73
CA ARG A 50 3.45 2.99 -7.33
C ARG A 50 3.24 1.68 -6.57
N LEU A 51 2.16 1.59 -5.82
CA LEU A 51 1.79 0.39 -5.07
C LEU A 51 0.68 -0.39 -5.75
N VAL A 52 0.72 -1.71 -5.53
CA VAL A 52 -0.37 -2.64 -5.82
C VAL A 52 -0.71 -3.35 -4.51
N LEU A 53 -2.00 -3.42 -4.19
CA LEU A 53 -2.49 -4.11 -2.99
C LEU A 53 -3.43 -5.25 -3.37
N GLY A 54 -3.30 -6.36 -2.66
CA GLY A 54 -4.24 -7.49 -2.74
C GLY A 54 -5.12 -7.53 -1.50
N SER A 55 -6.41 -7.73 -1.69
CA SER A 55 -7.38 -7.88 -0.61
C SER A 55 -7.54 -9.33 -0.15
N ALA A 56 -8.09 -9.51 1.05
CA ALA A 56 -8.47 -10.83 1.58
C ALA A 56 -9.50 -11.55 0.69
N GLU A 57 -10.30 -10.82 -0.07
CA GLU A 57 -11.32 -11.35 -0.99
C GLU A 57 -10.75 -11.70 -2.38
N GLY A 58 -9.45 -11.47 -2.60
CA GLY A 58 -8.77 -11.80 -3.84
C GLY A 58 -8.75 -10.69 -4.90
N ALA A 59 -9.40 -9.55 -4.64
CA ALA A 59 -9.33 -8.39 -5.54
C ALA A 59 -7.96 -7.71 -5.51
N VAL A 60 -7.53 -7.16 -6.65
CA VAL A 60 -6.25 -6.46 -6.83
C VAL A 60 -6.48 -4.98 -7.14
N TYR A 61 -5.86 -4.11 -6.35
CA TYR A 61 -6.00 -2.65 -6.46
C TYR A 61 -4.67 -2.06 -6.90
N THR A 62 -4.66 -1.37 -8.04
CA THR A 62 -3.49 -0.66 -8.55
C THR A 62 -3.62 0.82 -8.26
N LEU A 63 -2.67 1.38 -7.51
CA LEU A 63 -2.73 2.80 -7.16
C LEU A 63 -2.13 3.70 -8.24
N THR A 64 -2.77 4.84 -8.46
CA THR A 64 -2.29 5.93 -9.33
C THR A 64 -1.66 7.10 -8.58
N SER A 65 -1.82 7.15 -7.26
CA SER A 65 -1.11 8.03 -6.34
C SER A 65 -0.87 7.28 -5.03
N ASP A 66 -0.52 7.99 -3.96
CA ASP A 66 -0.42 7.38 -2.64
C ASP A 66 -1.76 6.86 -2.11
N THR A 67 -2.89 7.43 -2.57
CA THR A 67 -4.24 7.17 -2.02
C THR A 67 -5.25 6.73 -3.07
N ALA A 68 -5.07 7.08 -4.34
CA ALA A 68 -6.07 6.88 -5.38
C ALA A 68 -5.93 5.52 -6.08
N VAL A 69 -7.03 4.79 -6.22
CA VAL A 69 -7.13 3.57 -7.03
C VAL A 69 -7.33 3.95 -8.50
N GLY A 70 -6.48 3.45 -9.39
CA GLY A 70 -6.63 3.61 -10.83
C GLY A 70 -7.25 2.41 -11.54
N ALA A 71 -7.12 1.22 -10.94
CA ALA A 71 -7.74 0.00 -11.45
C ALA A 71 -8.01 -0.98 -10.30
N GLN A 72 -9.13 -1.69 -10.41
CA GLN A 72 -9.50 -2.81 -9.55
C GLN A 72 -9.83 -4.00 -10.45
N LEU A 73 -9.25 -5.16 -10.14
CA LEU A 73 -9.45 -6.43 -10.85
C LEU A 73 -9.95 -7.51 -9.90
#